data_AF-X1M5I1-F1
#
_entry.id   AF-X1M5I1-F1
#
_cell.length_a   1.000
_cell.length_b   1.000
_cell.length_c   1.000
_cell.angle_alpha   90.00
_cell.angle_beta   90.00
_cell.angle_gamma   90.00
#
_symmetry.space_group_name_H-M   'P 1'
#
loop_
_entity.id
_entity.type
_entity.pdbx_description
1 polymer ?
#
loop_
_entity_poly.entity_id
_entity_poly.type
_entity_poly.pdbx_seq_one_letter_code
_entity_poly.pdbx_strand_id
1 'polypeptide(L)'
;EILPYLKWFMDPFEVLEFLMKGRKIDTIIANSVPNIQRLTGIEEDKIDEEALAIYTKGEIYLFSPFKMVADHLKMTTYENPKNVLKELGGGNTGVEEKSLSLYQYERLGLGDYKMITSLLRKWRERTAINDLIYYIIAAKSMEYAIRKSLNYAHKNVFN
;
A
#
# COMPACT_ATOMS: atom_id res chain seq x y z
N GLU A 1 9.00 17.33 -23.93
CA GLU A 1 8.75 15.92 -24.27
C GLU A 1 9.06 15.05 -23.05
N ILE A 2 8.06 14.39 -22.46
CA ILE A 2 8.23 13.52 -21.25
C ILE A 2 8.45 12.04 -21.64
N LEU A 3 8.22 11.72 -22.93
CA LEU A 3 8.23 10.37 -23.50
C LEU A 3 9.50 9.52 -23.25
N PRO A 4 10.74 10.06 -23.18
CA PRO A 4 11.92 9.24 -22.92
C PRO A 4 11.95 8.58 -21.53
N TYR A 5 11.28 9.16 -20.54
CA TYR A 5 11.28 8.68 -19.15
C TYR A 5 10.26 7.55 -18.91
N LEU A 6 9.27 7.39 -19.79
CA LEU A 6 8.28 6.30 -19.71
C LEU A 6 8.90 4.91 -20.01
N LYS A 7 10.15 4.83 -20.47
CA LYS A 7 10.87 3.55 -20.63
C LYS A 7 11.38 2.94 -19.31
N TRP A 8 11.19 3.63 -18.18
CA TRP A 8 11.68 3.24 -16.85
C TRP A 8 10.58 2.69 -15.93
N PHE A 9 9.45 2.24 -16.48
CA PHE A 9 8.46 1.55 -15.66
C PHE A 9 9.08 0.26 -15.11
N MET A 10 9.24 0.24 -13.79
CA MET A 10 9.66 -0.94 -13.07
C MET A 10 8.42 -1.65 -12.57
N ASP A 11 8.33 -2.97 -12.73
CA ASP A 11 7.27 -3.73 -12.08
C ASP A 11 7.43 -3.61 -10.55
N PRO A 12 6.46 -3.03 -9.83
CA PRO A 12 6.54 -2.90 -8.39
C PRO A 12 6.72 -4.25 -7.69
N PHE A 13 6.11 -5.32 -8.19
CA PHE A 13 6.16 -6.62 -7.53
C PHE A 13 7.53 -7.30 -7.70
N GLU A 14 8.21 -7.13 -8.83
CA GLU A 14 9.60 -7.58 -8.99
C GLU A 14 10.53 -6.93 -7.96
N VAL A 15 10.35 -5.62 -7.71
CA VAL A 15 11.12 -4.89 -6.69
C VAL A 15 10.79 -5.39 -5.30
N LEU A 16 9.51 -5.65 -5.00
CA LEU A 16 9.07 -6.17 -3.70
C LEU A 16 9.68 -7.54 -3.43
N GLU A 17 9.57 -8.47 -4.39
CA GLU A 17 10.12 -9.82 -4.32
C GLU A 17 11.65 -9.81 -4.14
N PHE A 18 12.35 -8.92 -4.85
CA PHE A 18 13.79 -8.72 -4.65
C PHE A 18 14.13 -8.30 -3.21
N LEU A 19 13.36 -7.36 -2.63
CA LEU A 19 13.56 -6.90 -1.26
C LEU A 19 13.21 -7.97 -0.23
N MET A 20 12.13 -8.74 -0.46
CA MET A 20 11.70 -9.87 0.37
C MET A 20 12.76 -10.96 0.43
N LYS A 21 13.29 -11.37 -0.72
CA LYS A 21 14.39 -12.33 -0.82
C LYS A 21 15.62 -11.89 -0.04
N GLY A 22 15.98 -10.60 -0.12
CA GLY A 22 17.11 -10.03 0.62
C GLY A 22 16.97 -10.10 2.15
N ARG A 23 15.74 -10.20 2.67
CA ARG A 23 15.46 -10.35 4.12
C ARG A 23 14.97 -11.75 4.51
N LYS A 24 14.96 -12.70 3.57
CA LYS A 24 14.40 -14.05 3.75
C LYS A 24 12.96 -13.99 4.27
N ILE A 25 12.12 -13.22 3.59
CA ILE A 25 10.68 -13.07 3.91
C ILE A 25 9.91 -13.74 2.79
N ASP A 26 8.95 -14.58 3.15
CA ASP A 26 8.12 -15.32 2.18
C ASP A 26 6.70 -14.76 2.12
N THR A 27 6.26 -14.10 3.21
CA THR A 27 4.93 -13.53 3.34
C THR A 27 5.03 -12.15 3.97
N ILE A 28 4.32 -11.18 3.41
CA ILE A 28 4.18 -9.82 3.95
C ILE A 28 2.76 -9.64 4.46
N ILE A 29 2.63 -9.01 5.63
CA ILE A 29 1.38 -8.48 6.16
C ILE A 29 1.52 -6.96 6.25
N ALA A 30 0.75 -6.26 5.44
CA ALA A 30 0.65 -4.81 5.43
C ALA A 30 -0.71 -4.40 5.98
N ASN A 31 -0.72 -3.36 6.81
CA ASN A 31 -1.93 -2.87 7.45
C ASN A 31 -2.07 -1.35 7.39
N SER A 32 -1.05 -0.63 6.91
CA SER A 32 -1.21 0.79 6.60
C SER A 32 -1.98 0.97 5.30
N VAL A 33 -2.89 1.94 5.27
CA VAL A 33 -3.66 2.33 4.10
C VAL A 33 -2.79 2.50 2.84
N PRO A 34 -1.63 3.20 2.87
CA PRO A 34 -0.80 3.36 1.68
C PRO A 34 -0.24 2.04 1.14
N ASN A 35 0.09 1.07 2.00
CA ASN A 35 0.60 -0.22 1.55
C ASN A 35 -0.51 -1.15 1.08
N ILE A 36 -1.67 -1.16 1.76
CA ILE A 36 -2.84 -1.91 1.30
C ILE A 36 -3.24 -1.42 -0.08
N GLN A 37 -3.36 -0.10 -0.27
CA GLN A 37 -3.67 0.50 -1.57
C GLN A 37 -2.61 0.12 -2.61
N ARG A 38 -1.32 0.21 -2.29
CA ARG A 38 -0.27 -0.12 -3.26
C ARG A 38 -0.24 -1.60 -3.66
N LEU A 39 -0.55 -2.50 -2.74
CA LEU A 39 -0.62 -3.94 -3.01
C LEU A 39 -1.88 -4.29 -3.80
N THR A 40 -3.02 -3.71 -3.47
CA THR A 40 -4.33 -4.16 -3.95
C THR A 40 -4.93 -3.31 -5.07
N GLY A 41 -4.48 -2.06 -5.20
CA GLY A 41 -5.08 -1.05 -6.07
C GLY A 41 -6.42 -0.49 -5.55
N ILE A 42 -6.81 -0.82 -4.31
CA ILE A 42 -8.05 -0.34 -3.71
C ILE A 42 -7.92 1.13 -3.31
N GLU A 43 -8.96 1.91 -3.59
CA GLU A 43 -9.04 3.33 -3.22
C GLU A 43 -9.02 3.52 -1.70
N GLU A 44 -8.34 4.57 -1.24
CA GLU A 44 -8.08 4.83 0.19
C GLU A 44 -9.37 4.91 1.02
N ASP A 45 -10.41 5.55 0.49
CA ASP A 45 -11.71 5.73 1.14
C ASP A 45 -12.51 4.43 1.30
N LYS A 46 -12.07 3.36 0.62
CA LYS A 46 -12.68 2.03 0.73
C LYS A 46 -11.93 1.14 1.72
N ILE A 47 -10.71 1.48 2.11
CA ILE A 47 -9.88 0.66 3.00
C ILE A 47 -10.31 0.87 4.44
N ASP A 48 -10.81 -0.20 5.07
CA ASP A 48 -11.18 -0.20 6.47
C ASP A 48 -9.95 -0.15 7.40
N GLU A 49 -10.09 0.42 8.60
CA GLU A 49 -9.02 0.53 9.59
C GLU A 49 -8.50 -0.85 10.05
N GLU A 50 -9.36 -1.87 10.06
CA GLU A 50 -8.98 -3.23 10.42
C GLU A 50 -8.45 -4.04 9.23
N ALA A 51 -8.43 -3.47 8.02
CA ALA A 51 -8.03 -4.19 6.84
C ALA A 51 -6.55 -4.63 6.88
N LEU A 52 -6.28 -5.81 6.32
CA LEU A 52 -4.94 -6.37 6.17
C LEU A 52 -4.73 -6.87 4.75
N ALA A 53 -3.67 -6.42 4.10
CA ALA A 53 -3.21 -6.99 2.85
C ALA A 53 -2.09 -7.99 3.13
N ILE A 54 -2.25 -9.21 2.62
CA ILE A 54 -1.23 -10.26 2.69
C ILE A 54 -0.69 -10.51 1.29
N TYR A 55 0.62 -10.44 1.13
CA TYR A 55 1.30 -10.79 -0.11
C TYR A 55 2.18 -12.02 0.12
N THR A 56 1.94 -13.07 -0.66
CA THR A 56 2.73 -14.31 -0.59
C THR A 56 2.70 -15.04 -1.93
N LYS A 57 3.86 -15.57 -2.35
CA LYS A 57 4.00 -16.37 -3.59
C LYS A 57 3.37 -15.69 -4.83
N GLY A 58 3.52 -14.37 -4.95
CA GLY A 58 2.94 -13.59 -6.04
C GLY A 58 1.42 -13.35 -5.98
N GLU A 59 0.74 -13.82 -4.94
CA GLU A 59 -0.70 -13.65 -4.75
C GLU A 59 -0.97 -12.62 -3.64
N ILE A 60 -2.06 -11.87 -3.79
CA ILE A 60 -2.50 -10.85 -2.84
C ILE A 60 -3.84 -11.28 -2.25
N TYR A 61 -3.90 -11.31 -0.92
CA TYR A 61 -5.10 -11.58 -0.16
C TYR A 61 -5.47 -10.33 0.63
N LEU A 62 -6.76 -10.03 0.70
CA LEU A 62 -7.26 -8.91 1.49
C LEU A 62 -8.21 -9.43 2.56
N PHE A 63 -7.92 -9.05 3.80
CA PHE A 63 -8.82 -9.23 4.92
C PHE A 63 -9.46 -7.90 5.19
N SER A 64 -10.78 -7.88 5.18
CA SER A 64 -11.56 -6.71 5.57
C SER A 64 -12.80 -7.21 6.32
N PRO A 65 -13.23 -6.53 7.38
CA PRO A 65 -14.50 -6.84 8.04
C PRO A 65 -15.71 -6.59 7.11
N PHE A 66 -15.53 -5.81 6.05
CA PHE A 66 -16.58 -5.49 5.09
C PHE A 66 -16.31 -6.14 3.73
N LYS A 67 -17.39 -6.51 3.02
CA LYS A 67 -17.30 -6.97 1.64
C LYS A 67 -16.87 -5.79 0.77
N MET A 68 -15.60 -5.76 0.42
CA MET A 68 -15.07 -4.82 -0.57
C MET A 68 -15.43 -5.34 -1.96
N VAL A 69 -15.70 -4.44 -2.91
CA VAL A 69 -15.91 -4.82 -4.32
C VAL A 69 -14.64 -4.44 -5.06
N ALA A 70 -13.82 -5.44 -5.38
CA ALA A 70 -12.67 -5.30 -6.26
C ALA A 70 -12.69 -6.45 -7.28
N ASP A 71 -13.11 -6.14 -8.50
CA ASP A 71 -13.36 -7.14 -9.55
C ASP A 71 -12.07 -7.83 -10.04
N HIS A 72 -10.90 -7.24 -9.77
CA HIS A 72 -9.58 -7.74 -10.20
C HIS A 72 -8.80 -8.49 -9.13
N LEU A 73 -9.32 -8.63 -7.91
CA LEU A 73 -8.64 -9.31 -6.82
C LEU A 73 -9.31 -10.66 -6.51
N LYS A 74 -8.50 -11.67 -6.17
CA LYS A 74 -9.00 -12.86 -5.48
C LYS A 74 -9.36 -12.47 -4.05
N MET A 75 -10.54 -11.90 -3.90
CA MET A 75 -11.08 -11.60 -2.58
C MET A 75 -11.58 -12.88 -1.95
N THR A 76 -11.09 -13.18 -0.75
CA THR A 76 -11.78 -14.10 0.14
C THR A 76 -12.05 -13.36 1.44
N THR A 77 -13.33 -13.28 1.78
CA THR A 77 -13.77 -12.89 3.12
C THR A 77 -13.46 -14.04 4.06
N TYR A 78 -12.43 -13.86 4.89
CA TYR A 78 -12.09 -14.81 5.93
C TYR A 78 -12.55 -14.28 7.28
N GLU A 79 -13.30 -15.09 8.02
CA GLU A 79 -13.73 -14.75 9.38
C GLU A 79 -12.55 -14.66 10.36
N ASN A 80 -11.45 -15.38 10.09
CA ASN A 80 -10.29 -15.47 10.99
C ASN A 80 -8.92 -15.39 10.27
N PRO A 81 -8.22 -14.24 10.35
CA PRO A 81 -6.89 -14.05 9.76
C PRO A 81 -5.83 -15.08 10.17
N LYS A 82 -5.91 -15.60 11.41
CA LYS A 82 -4.96 -16.60 11.94
C LYS A 82 -4.99 -17.91 11.16
N ASN A 83 -6.18 -18.36 10.75
CA ASN A 83 -6.32 -19.62 10.02
C ASN A 83 -5.71 -19.52 8.63
N VAL A 84 -5.87 -18.37 7.98
CA VAL A 84 -5.29 -18.15 6.65
C VAL A 84 -3.78 -18.04 6.71
N LEU A 85 -3.22 -17.38 7.71
CA LEU A 85 -1.77 -17.36 7.90
C LEU A 85 -1.19 -18.76 8.08
N LYS A 86 -1.92 -19.69 8.72
CA LYS A 86 -1.52 -21.10 8.83
C LYS A 86 -1.55 -21.79 7.46
N GLU A 87 -2.59 -21.57 6.67
CA GLU A 87 -2.74 -22.16 5.33
C GLU A 87 -1.71 -21.62 4.33
N LEU A 88 -1.36 -20.34 4.43
CA LEU A 88 -0.38 -19.68 3.56
C LEU A 88 1.08 -20.07 3.89
N GLY A 89 1.32 -20.81 4.97
CA GLY A 89 2.64 -21.37 5.30
C GLY A 89 3.62 -20.34 5.88
N GLY A 90 3.20 -19.62 6.93
CA GLY A 90 3.87 -18.48 7.56
C GLY A 90 5.25 -18.68 8.23
N GLY A 91 6.16 -19.46 7.63
CA GLY A 91 7.49 -19.72 8.19
C GLY A 91 8.39 -18.48 8.29
N ASN A 92 8.33 -17.55 7.34
CA ASN A 92 9.07 -16.27 7.39
C ASN A 92 8.15 -15.09 7.11
N THR A 93 7.31 -14.74 8.09
CA THR A 93 6.33 -13.67 7.96
C THR A 93 6.93 -12.32 8.34
N GLY A 94 6.80 -11.35 7.45
CA GLY A 94 7.11 -9.95 7.68
C GLY A 94 5.85 -9.15 8.00
N VAL A 95 5.91 -8.26 8.99
CA VAL A 95 4.75 -7.47 9.46
C VAL A 95 5.10 -6.00 9.55
N GLU A 96 4.20 -5.15 9.06
CA GLU A 96 4.30 -3.69 9.17
C GLU A 96 4.08 -3.24 10.63
N GLU A 97 5.12 -3.43 11.43
CA GLU A 97 5.08 -3.34 12.89
C GLU A 97 4.65 -1.96 13.41
N LYS A 98 4.94 -0.88 12.69
CA LYS A 98 4.66 0.48 13.14
C LYS A 98 3.21 0.91 12.96
N SER A 99 2.48 0.21 12.10
CA SER A 99 1.08 0.50 11.83
C SER A 99 0.17 -0.49 12.50
N LEU A 100 0.65 -1.68 12.88
CA LEU A 100 -0.14 -2.76 13.45
C LEU A 100 -0.75 -2.38 14.81
N SER A 101 -2.08 -2.48 14.93
CA SER A 101 -2.76 -2.28 16.21
C SER A 101 -2.59 -3.50 17.12
N LEU A 102 -2.74 -3.31 18.43
CA LEU A 102 -2.70 -4.42 19.40
C LEU A 102 -3.77 -5.47 19.11
N TYR A 103 -4.98 -5.03 18.73
CA TYR A 103 -6.08 -5.91 18.34
C TYR A 103 -5.74 -6.78 17.13
N GLN A 104 -5.15 -6.18 16.09
CA GLN A 104 -4.71 -6.92 14.89
C GLN A 104 -3.60 -7.92 15.25
N TYR A 105 -2.65 -7.53 16.09
CA TYR A 105 -1.58 -8.41 16.56
C TYR A 105 -2.13 -9.66 17.24
N GLU A 106 -3.08 -9.49 18.18
CA GLU A 106 -3.72 -10.59 18.90
C GLU A 106 -4.51 -11.51 17.96
N ARG A 107 -5.26 -10.94 17.01
CA ARG A 107 -6.05 -11.71 16.03
C ARG A 107 -5.20 -12.50 15.05
N LEU A 108 -4.04 -11.98 14.65
CA LEU A 108 -3.13 -12.71 13.76
C LEU A 108 -2.44 -13.87 14.47
N GLY A 109 -2.33 -13.81 15.81
CA GLY A 109 -1.75 -14.87 16.62
C GLY A 109 -0.30 -15.18 16.23
N LEU A 110 0.45 -14.13 15.88
CA LEU A 110 1.84 -14.23 15.43
C LEU A 110 2.75 -14.61 16.60
N GLY A 111 3.51 -15.69 16.45
CA GLY A 111 4.55 -16.09 17.41
C GLY A 111 5.87 -15.35 17.14
N ASP A 112 6.43 -15.58 15.97
CA ASP A 112 7.64 -14.92 15.47
C ASP A 112 7.36 -14.19 14.16
N TYR A 113 7.88 -12.95 14.02
CA TYR A 113 7.75 -12.16 12.80
C TYR A 113 8.96 -11.24 12.59
N LYS A 114 9.13 -10.78 11.34
CA LYS A 114 10.14 -9.80 10.95
C LYS A 114 9.52 -8.43 10.76
N MET A 115 10.18 -7.39 11.26
CA MET A 115 9.76 -6.00 11.05
C MET A 115 10.05 -5.55 9.62
N ILE A 116 9.02 -5.10 8.89
CA ILE A 116 9.13 -4.74 7.46
C ILE A 116 8.73 -3.32 7.10
N THR A 117 8.36 -2.46 8.06
CA THR A 117 7.96 -1.08 7.73
C THR A 117 9.02 -0.35 6.90
N SER A 118 10.30 -0.54 7.23
CA SER A 118 11.42 0.02 6.45
C SER A 118 11.57 -0.58 5.04
N LEU A 119 11.25 -1.86 4.87
CA LEU A 119 11.28 -2.55 3.59
C LEU A 119 10.16 -2.01 2.67
N LEU A 120 8.94 -1.90 3.18
CA LEU A 120 7.80 -1.38 2.43
C LEU A 120 7.99 0.09 2.05
N ARG A 121 8.58 0.91 2.93
CA ARG A 121 8.98 2.27 2.57
C ARG A 121 9.97 2.29 1.41
N LYS A 122 11.03 1.47 1.47
CA LYS A 122 12.04 1.37 0.39
C LYS A 122 11.43 0.86 -0.92
N TRP A 123 10.45 -0.04 -0.84
CA TRP A 123 9.69 -0.51 -2.01
C TRP A 123 8.93 0.63 -2.69
N ARG A 124 8.20 1.45 -1.92
CA ARG A 124 7.51 2.64 -2.45
C ARG A 124 8.49 3.65 -3.05
N GLU A 125 9.59 3.95 -2.36
CA GLU A 125 10.61 4.89 -2.87
C GLU A 125 11.22 4.42 -4.20
N ARG A 126 11.51 3.12 -4.34
CA ARG A 126 12.08 2.56 -5.58
C ARG A 126 11.11 2.49 -6.74
N THR A 127 9.81 2.52 -6.46
CA THR A 127 8.75 2.45 -7.47
C THR A 127 8.07 3.79 -7.70
N ALA A 128 8.47 4.84 -6.97
CA ALA A 128 7.90 6.19 -7.06
C ALA A 128 8.05 6.82 -8.45
N ILE A 129 9.00 6.34 -9.27
CA ILE A 129 9.15 6.78 -10.67
C ILE A 129 7.89 6.49 -11.49
N ASN A 130 7.19 5.39 -11.19
CA ASN A 130 5.93 5.03 -11.85
C ASN A 130 4.83 6.05 -11.54
N ASP A 131 4.92 6.72 -10.39
CA ASP A 131 3.93 7.68 -9.91
C ASP A 131 4.27 9.13 -10.30
N LEU A 132 5.41 9.36 -10.97
CA LEU A 132 5.94 10.69 -11.31
C LEU A 132 4.93 11.54 -12.09
N ILE A 133 4.23 10.95 -13.05
CA ILE A 133 3.24 11.68 -13.85
C ILE A 133 2.11 12.23 -12.99
N TYR A 134 1.66 11.48 -11.98
CA TYR A 134 0.62 11.91 -11.06
C TYR A 134 1.13 13.03 -10.15
N TYR A 135 2.39 13.00 -9.72
CA TYR A 135 3.00 14.12 -8.98
C TYR A 135 3.07 15.40 -9.81
N ILE A 136 3.39 15.31 -11.11
CA ILE A 136 3.41 16.47 -12.01
C ILE A 136 2.00 17.06 -12.14
N ILE A 137 0.98 16.21 -12.33
CA ILE A 137 -0.43 16.62 -12.41
C ILE A 137 -0.85 17.30 -11.10
N ALA A 138 -0.57 16.69 -9.95
CA ALA A 138 -0.89 17.24 -8.64
C ALA A 138 -0.25 18.62 -8.42
N ALA A 139 1.05 18.76 -8.75
CA ALA A 139 1.76 20.03 -8.64
C ALA A 139 1.15 21.12 -9.52
N LYS A 140 0.78 20.80 -10.76
CA LYS A 140 0.14 21.77 -11.68
C LYS A 140 -1.25 22.18 -11.22
N SER A 141 -2.05 21.24 -10.75
CA SER A 141 -3.36 21.52 -10.16
C SER A 141 -3.25 22.42 -8.93
N MET A 142 -2.28 22.16 -8.05
CA MET A 142 -2.04 22.96 -6.86
C MET A 142 -1.55 24.37 -7.20
N GLU A 143 -0.63 24.51 -8.16
CA GLU A 143 -0.18 25.81 -8.67
C GLU A 143 -1.37 26.66 -9.15
N TYR A 144 -2.25 26.06 -9.95
CA TYR A 144 -3.44 26.74 -10.46
C TYR A 144 -4.41 27.14 -9.33
N ALA A 145 -4.68 26.23 -8.39
CA ALA A 145 -5.57 26.50 -7.26
C ALA A 145 -5.07 27.68 -6.41
N ILE A 146 -3.77 27.69 -6.07
CA ILE A 146 -3.15 28.78 -5.31
C ILE A 146 -3.28 30.11 -6.06
N ARG A 147 -2.97 30.14 -7.36
CA ARG A 147 -3.12 31.35 -8.19
C ARG A 147 -4.55 31.88 -8.20
N LYS A 148 -5.55 30.98 -8.30
CA LYS A 148 -6.97 31.39 -8.26
C LYS A 148 -7.39 31.92 -6.90
N SER A 149 -6.97 31.28 -5.81
CA SER A 149 -7.25 31.74 -4.45
C SER A 149 -6.63 33.10 -4.16
N LEU A 150 -5.39 33.35 -4.59
CA LEU A 150 -4.74 34.66 -4.44
C LEU A 150 -5.47 35.75 -5.22
N ASN A 151 -5.85 35.48 -6.47
CA ASN A 151 -6.62 36.43 -7.28
C ASN A 151 -7.99 36.73 -6.65
N TYR A 152 -8.65 35.73 -6.08
CA TYR A 152 -9.92 35.91 -5.37
C TYR A 152 -9.74 36.80 -4.14
N ALA A 153 -8.74 36.52 -3.30
CA ALA A 153 -8.45 37.29 -2.10
C ALA A 153 -8.13 38.75 -2.44
N HIS A 154 -7.29 38.99 -3.46
CA HIS A 154 -6.97 40.34 -3.91
C HIS A 154 -8.23 41.12 -4.34
N LYS A 155 -9.15 40.47 -5.06
CA LYS A 155 -10.36 41.14 -5.58
C LYS A 155 -11.45 41.39 -4.53
N ASN A 156 -11.59 40.53 -3.53
CA ASN A 156 -12.77 40.52 -2.64
C ASN A 156 -12.46 40.79 -1.17
N VAL A 157 -11.18 40.79 -0.77
CA VAL A 157 -10.76 40.96 0.63
C VAL A 157 -9.89 42.21 0.80
N PHE A 158 -9.06 42.53 -0.20
CA PHE A 158 -8.09 43.63 -0.13
C PHE A 158 -8.41 44.84 -1.03
N ASN A 159 -9.52 44.77 -1.78
CA ASN A 159 -10.17 45.93 -2.41
C ASN A 159 -11.51 46.17 -1.71
#